data_AF-H0R243-F1
#
_entry.id   AF-H0R243-F1
#
_cell.length_a   1.000
_cell.length_b   1.000
_cell.length_c   1.000
_cell.angle_alpha   90.00
_cell.angle_beta   90.00
_cell.angle_gamma   90.00
#
_symmetry.space_group_name_H-M   'P 1'
#
loop_
_entity.id
_entity.type
_entity.pdbx_description
1 polymer ?
#
loop_
_entity_poly.entity_id
_entity_poly.type
_entity_poly.pdbx_seq_one_letter_code
_entity_poly.pdbx_strand_id
1 'polypeptide(L)'
;MTVIADQGRQCADETDGFGTVIAMAEAADCSNMTWWNSIRTSDPHAAYVSSQVLAELIKTLAHREGIPVADVWDHLRRAGRIDF
;
A
#
# COMPACT_ATOMS: atom_id res chain seq x y z
N MET A 1 15.65 36.72 18.39
CA MET A 1 16.28 35.53 17.79
C MET A 1 15.21 34.45 17.76
N THR A 2 14.53 34.30 16.63
CA THR A 2 13.34 33.45 16.52
C THR A 2 13.78 32.09 15.98
N VAL A 3 13.65 31.05 16.78
CA VAL A 3 13.95 29.67 16.39
C VAL A 3 12.81 29.19 15.50
N ILE A 4 13.06 29.02 14.20
CA ILE A 4 12.15 28.29 13.31
C ILE A 4 12.34 26.82 13.68
N ALA A 5 11.35 26.24 14.35
CA ALA A 5 11.30 24.80 14.53
C ALA A 5 11.23 24.17 13.13
N ASP A 6 12.32 23.55 12.70
CA ASP A 6 12.30 22.56 11.65
C ASP A 6 11.33 21.47 12.12
N GLN A 7 10.09 21.50 11.62
CA GLN A 7 9.20 20.35 11.70
C GLN A 7 9.80 19.31 10.77
N GLY A 8 10.88 18.68 11.24
CA GLY A 8 11.48 17.52 10.64
C GLY A 8 10.33 16.55 10.41
N ARG A 9 9.98 16.37 9.15
CA ARG A 9 9.00 15.40 8.68
C ARG A 9 9.34 14.10 9.40
N GLN A 10 8.54 13.76 10.39
CA GLN A 10 8.74 12.57 11.19
C GLN A 10 8.46 11.42 10.24
N CYS A 11 9.52 10.81 9.69
CA CYS A 11 9.40 9.52 9.03
C CYS A 11 8.85 8.62 10.13
N ALA A 12 7.55 8.31 10.05
CA ALA A 12 6.87 7.45 10.99
C ALA A 12 7.72 6.19 11.17
N ASP A 13 7.91 5.78 12.42
CA ASP A 13 8.69 4.61 12.85
C ASP A 13 8.59 3.47 11.81
N GLU A 14 9.59 3.42 10.93
CA GLU A 14 9.41 2.98 9.53
C GLU A 14 9.46 1.44 9.38
N THR A 15 9.60 0.73 10.50
CA THR A 15 10.03 -0.67 10.49
C THR A 15 9.00 -1.67 10.98
N ASP A 16 8.01 -1.26 11.79
CA ASP A 16 7.06 -2.24 12.37
C ASP A 16 5.99 -2.72 11.37
N GLY A 17 5.74 -1.98 10.30
CA GLY A 17 4.69 -2.32 9.33
C GLY A 17 5.14 -3.16 8.12
N PHE A 18 6.43 -3.08 7.75
CA PHE A 18 6.88 -3.60 6.46
C PHE A 18 6.82 -5.13 6.40
N GLY A 19 7.22 -5.81 7.48
CA GLY A 19 7.10 -7.26 7.61
C GLY A 19 5.66 -7.75 7.51
N THR A 20 4.72 -7.00 8.08
CA THR A 20 3.28 -7.29 8.00
C THR A 20 2.78 -7.24 6.56
N VAL A 21 3.17 -6.23 5.78
CA VAL A 21 2.74 -6.16 4.37
C VAL A 21 3.36 -7.25 3.52
N ILE A 22 4.62 -7.62 3.76
CA ILE A 22 5.24 -8.77 3.06
C ILE A 22 4.48 -10.05 3.38
N ALA A 23 4.24 -10.33 4.67
CA ALA A 23 3.51 -11.54 5.08
C ALA A 23 2.08 -11.56 4.50
N MET A 24 1.43 -10.40 4.43
CA MET A 24 0.14 -10.27 3.73
C MET A 24 0.31 -10.59 2.24
N ALA A 25 1.26 -9.96 1.55
CA ALA A 25 1.51 -10.22 0.12
C ALA A 25 1.79 -11.71 -0.16
N GLU A 26 2.57 -12.38 0.67
CA GLU A 26 2.82 -13.83 0.57
C GLU A 26 1.54 -14.64 0.78
N ALA A 27 0.69 -14.27 1.74
CA ALA A 27 -0.59 -14.92 1.97
C ALA A 27 -1.53 -14.76 0.76
N ALA A 28 -1.53 -13.60 0.10
CA ALA A 28 -2.28 -13.38 -1.13
C ALA A 28 -1.72 -14.20 -2.31
N ASP A 29 -0.40 -14.26 -2.48
CA ASP A 29 0.25 -15.06 -3.52
C ASP A 29 -0.07 -16.56 -3.36
N CYS A 30 -0.10 -17.05 -2.12
CA CYS A 30 -0.52 -18.41 -1.79
C CYS A 30 -2.04 -18.64 -1.86
N SER A 31 -2.86 -17.62 -2.20
CA SER A 31 -4.33 -17.67 -2.15
C SER A 31 -4.88 -18.13 -0.78
N ASN A 32 -4.17 -17.85 0.31
CA ASN A 32 -4.50 -18.30 1.66
C ASN A 32 -5.22 -17.20 2.45
N MET A 33 -6.53 -17.12 2.26
CA MET A 33 -7.39 -16.10 2.89
C MET A 33 -7.43 -16.22 4.43
N THR A 34 -7.22 -17.42 4.99
CA THR A 34 -7.17 -17.64 6.44
C THR A 34 -5.93 -17.01 7.04
N TRP A 35 -4.78 -17.21 6.41
CA TRP A 35 -3.52 -16.60 6.83
C TRP A 35 -3.56 -15.08 6.68
N TRP A 36 -4.05 -14.60 5.54
CA TRP A 36 -4.27 -13.17 5.31
C TRP A 36 -5.11 -12.53 6.42
N ASN A 37 -6.25 -13.14 6.74
CA ASN A 37 -7.13 -12.62 7.79
C ASN A 37 -6.48 -12.68 9.17
N SER A 38 -5.71 -13.73 9.47
CA SER A 38 -4.95 -13.82 10.71
C SER A 38 -4.05 -12.60 10.90
N ILE A 39 -3.21 -12.30 9.91
CA ILE A 39 -2.30 -11.13 9.94
C ILE A 39 -3.09 -9.83 10.07
N ARG A 40 -4.13 -9.65 9.25
CA ARG A 40 -4.99 -8.46 9.26
C ARG A 40 -5.63 -8.21 10.63
N THR A 41 -5.96 -9.26 11.38
CA THR A 41 -6.58 -9.14 12.72
C THR A 41 -5.57 -9.02 13.85
N SER A 42 -4.35 -9.57 13.68
CA SER A 42 -3.33 -9.56 14.72
C SER A 42 -2.53 -8.26 14.78
N ASP A 43 -2.37 -7.58 13.64
CA ASP A 43 -1.62 -6.34 13.57
C ASP A 43 -2.55 -5.12 13.38
N PRO A 44 -2.61 -4.18 14.36
CA PRO A 44 -3.46 -2.99 14.28
C PRO A 44 -3.05 -2.03 13.15
N HIS A 45 -1.82 -2.13 12.63
CA HIS A 45 -1.29 -1.31 11.55
C HIS A 45 -1.46 -1.95 10.16
N ALA A 46 -1.84 -3.23 10.07
CA ALA A 46 -1.94 -3.98 8.81
C ALA A 46 -2.73 -3.25 7.71
N ALA A 47 -3.87 -2.65 8.08
CA ALA A 47 -4.70 -1.90 7.13
C ALA A 47 -4.01 -0.62 6.63
N TYR A 48 -3.40 0.14 7.53
CA TYR A 48 -2.69 1.37 7.18
C TYR A 48 -1.48 1.07 6.29
N VAL A 49 -0.62 0.12 6.68
CA VAL A 49 0.61 -0.15 5.93
C VAL A 49 0.28 -0.77 4.57
N SER A 50 -0.72 -1.67 4.50
CA SER A 50 -1.20 -2.22 3.23
C SER A 50 -1.73 -1.11 2.30
N SER A 51 -2.43 -0.11 2.85
CA SER A 51 -2.93 1.02 2.07
C SER A 51 -1.80 1.90 1.52
N GLN A 52 -0.73 2.11 2.29
CA GLN A 52 0.44 2.88 1.86
C GLN A 52 1.18 2.18 0.72
N VAL A 53 1.41 0.87 0.84
CA VAL A 53 2.05 0.08 -0.23
C VAL A 53 1.18 0.05 -1.47
N LEU A 54 -0.14 -0.13 -1.34
CA LEU A 54 -1.06 -0.05 -2.46
C LEU A 54 -1.00 1.31 -3.16
N ALA A 55 -0.95 2.41 -2.41
CA ALA A 55 -0.85 3.75 -2.98
C ALA A 55 0.43 3.93 -3.82
N GLU A 56 1.58 3.44 -3.35
CA GLU A 56 2.84 3.50 -4.10
C GLU A 56 2.83 2.59 -5.34
N LEU A 57 2.20 1.41 -5.25
CA LEU A 57 2.00 0.53 -6.41
C LEU A 57 1.13 1.19 -7.48
N ILE A 58 0.03 1.84 -7.09
CA ILE A 58 -0.86 2.57 -8.01
C ILE A 58 -0.11 3.73 -8.68
N LYS A 59 0.64 4.53 -7.93
CA LYS A 59 1.45 5.63 -8.48
C LYS A 59 2.50 5.12 -9.46
N THR A 60 3.18 4.03 -9.12
CA THR A 60 4.21 3.41 -9.96
C THR A 60 3.59 2.88 -11.27
N LEU A 61 2.43 2.24 -11.18
CA LEU A 61 1.70 1.77 -12.35
C LEU A 61 1.27 2.94 -13.24
N ALA A 62 0.68 3.99 -12.66
CA ALA A 62 0.27 5.19 -13.40
C ALA A 62 1.45 5.81 -14.16
N HIS A 63 2.60 5.92 -13.50
CA HIS A 63 3.82 6.43 -14.11
C HIS A 63 4.31 5.56 -15.28
N ARG A 64 4.32 4.23 -15.12
CA ARG A 64 4.76 3.29 -16.16
C ARG A 64 3.85 3.29 -17.38
N GLU A 65 2.54 3.38 -17.17
CA GLU A 65 1.52 3.37 -18.23
C GLU A 65 1.29 4.76 -18.83
N GLY A 66 1.91 5.82 -18.28
CA GLY A 66 1.78 7.19 -18.76
C GLY A 66 0.38 7.80 -18.57
N ILE A 67 -0.35 7.38 -17.53
CA ILE A 67 -1.72 7.82 -17.24
C ILE A 67 -1.80 8.60 -15.92
N PRO A 68 -2.81 9.47 -15.74
CA PRO A 68 -3.08 10.07 -14.44
C PRO A 68 -3.40 9.02 -13.37
N VAL A 69 -2.92 9.22 -12.14
CA VAL A 69 -3.18 8.33 -11.00
C VAL A 69 -4.69 8.13 -10.76
N ALA A 70 -5.49 9.18 -10.98
CA ALA A 70 -6.95 9.13 -10.85
C ALA A 70 -7.62 8.17 -11.85
N ASP A 71 -6.97 7.90 -13.00
CA ASP A 71 -7.54 7.12 -14.09
C ASP A 71 -7.13 5.64 -14.06
N VAL A 72 -6.27 5.23 -13.11
CA VAL A 72 -5.70 3.87 -13.04
C VAL A 72 -6.78 2.79 -13.01
N TRP A 73 -7.83 2.99 -12.20
CA TRP A 73 -8.90 2.00 -12.08
C TRP A 73 -9.69 1.83 -13.37
N ASP A 74 -10.02 2.94 -14.03
CA ASP A 74 -10.71 2.90 -15.32
C ASP A 74 -9.84 2.29 -16.42
N HIS A 75 -8.54 2.59 -16.41
CA HIS A 75 -7.58 1.99 -17.32
C HIS A 75 -7.51 0.46 -17.13
N LEU A 76 -7.37 -0.01 -15.89
CA LEU A 76 -7.31 -1.44 -15.57
C LEU A 76 -8.59 -2.17 -15.98
N ARG A 77 -9.77 -1.55 -15.78
CA ARG A 77 -11.06 -2.12 -16.17
C ARG A 77 -11.20 -2.25 -17.69
N ARG A 78 -10.86 -1.19 -18.45
CA ARG A 78 -10.89 -1.22 -19.93
C ARG A 78 -9.90 -2.24 -20.50
N ALA A 79 -8.79 -2.49 -19.81
CA ALA A 79 -7.81 -3.51 -20.17
C ALA A 79 -8.23 -4.94 -19.80
N GLY A 80 -9.39 -5.13 -19.14
CA GLY A 80 -9.86 -6.45 -18.69
C GLY A 80 -8.99 -7.08 -17.60
N ARG A 81 -8.20 -6.27 -16.86
CA ARG A 81 -7.27 -6.74 -15.82
C ARG A 81 -7.93 -6.87 -14.44
N ILE A 82 -9.12 -6.31 -14.28
CA ILE A 82 -9.95 -6.33 -13.06
C ILE A 82 -11.43 -6.39 -13.46
N ASP A 83 -12.26 -7.06 -12.65
CA ASP A 83 -13.68 -7.35 -12.94
C ASP A 83 -14.59 -7.11 -11.71
N PHE A 84 -14.39 -6.00 -11.02
CA PHE A 84 -15.20 -5.61 -9.86
C PHE A 84 -15.90 -4.26 -10.06
#